data_AF-A0AAN8CWN8-F1
#
_entry.id   AF-A0AAN8CWN8-F1
#
_cell.length_a   1.000
_cell.length_b   1.000
_cell.length_c   1.000
_cell.angle_alpha   90.00
_cell.angle_beta   90.00
_cell.angle_gamma   90.00
#
_symmetry.space_group_name_H-M   'P 1'
#
loop_
_entity.id
_entity.type
_entity.pdbx_description
1 polymer ?
#
loop_
_entity_poly.entity_id
_entity_poly.type
_entity_poly.pdbx_seq_one_letter_code
_entity_poly.pdbx_strand_id
1 'polypeptide(L)'
;MTYSAPESVFKGVDLHPKNNNFLHHTSEISVDQLIVRRGQPFKLTLNVAQPFGPKLHQLHITAKTGEIPTEKQGTLSLFGIPDVVTRSRSAIAVWKADLHKDSSLRTLVLNLTPPAVTPVGEWILTVKLGGEEMLLGKLVVLYNPWCPDDWVYLKDEDEIQEYVLNEQGVIYRGSKRYISSRAWDFGQFEDNMVEISLLILDLNLKHKKDPADDVSARCNPIYVSRVVSAMV
;
A
#
# COMPACT_ATOMS: atom_id res chain seq x y z
N MET A 1 45.54 -6.49 -13.53
CA MET A 1 44.49 -7.21 -12.79
C MET A 1 43.21 -6.42 -12.91
N THR A 2 42.30 -6.86 -13.77
CA THR A 2 40.97 -6.25 -13.90
C THR A 2 40.15 -6.67 -12.69
N TYR A 3 39.94 -5.75 -11.75
CA TYR A 3 38.94 -5.91 -10.68
C TYR A 3 37.57 -5.98 -11.35
N SER A 4 37.01 -7.18 -11.51
CA SER A 4 35.59 -7.32 -11.84
C SER A 4 34.80 -6.80 -10.64
N ALA A 5 33.87 -5.87 -10.87
CA ALA A 5 32.94 -5.46 -9.83
C ALA A 5 32.25 -6.71 -9.25
N PRO A 6 32.05 -6.78 -7.92
CA PRO A 6 31.33 -7.89 -7.32
C PRO A 6 29.94 -8.00 -7.95
N GLU A 7 29.56 -9.22 -8.30
CA GLU A 7 28.27 -9.50 -8.93
C GLU A 7 27.12 -9.17 -7.95
N SER A 8 26.12 -8.41 -8.42
CA SER A 8 24.97 -8.03 -7.58
C SER A 8 24.26 -9.25 -6.99
N VAL A 9 23.91 -9.15 -5.71
CA VAL A 9 23.16 -10.14 -4.93
C VAL A 9 21.75 -10.31 -5.48
N PHE A 10 21.16 -9.26 -6.06
CA PHE A 10 19.80 -9.28 -6.58
C PHE A 10 19.81 -9.44 -8.11
N LYS A 11 18.98 -10.35 -8.62
CA LYS A 11 18.88 -10.65 -10.06
C LYS A 11 17.62 -10.08 -10.70
N GLY A 12 16.60 -9.78 -9.92
CA GLY A 12 15.38 -9.17 -10.41
C GLY A 12 14.25 -9.28 -9.39
N VAL A 13 13.22 -8.46 -9.61
CA VAL A 13 12.02 -8.40 -8.79
C VAL A 13 10.79 -8.41 -9.68
N ASP A 14 9.75 -9.11 -9.25
CA ASP A 14 8.43 -9.09 -9.85
C ASP A 14 7.39 -8.80 -8.76
N LEU A 15 6.64 -7.72 -8.93
CA LEU A 15 5.59 -7.25 -8.02
C LEU A 15 4.21 -7.82 -8.34
N HIS A 16 4.08 -8.60 -9.41
CA HIS A 16 2.82 -9.26 -9.82
C HIS A 16 1.60 -8.33 -9.84
N PRO A 17 1.66 -7.09 -10.40
CA PRO A 17 0.59 -6.09 -10.27
C PRO A 17 -0.76 -6.62 -10.75
N LYS A 18 -0.82 -7.31 -11.90
CA LYS A 18 -2.08 -7.87 -12.43
C LYS A 18 -2.76 -8.83 -11.44
N ASN A 19 -2.02 -9.79 -10.90
CA ASN A 19 -2.58 -10.78 -9.99
C ASN A 19 -2.92 -10.17 -8.62
N ASN A 20 -2.04 -9.31 -8.09
CA ASN A 20 -2.29 -8.65 -6.81
C ASN A 20 -3.49 -7.70 -6.91
N ASN A 21 -3.57 -6.87 -7.94
CA ASN A 21 -4.68 -5.93 -8.10
C ASN A 21 -6.02 -6.64 -8.25
N PHE A 22 -6.04 -7.80 -8.94
CA PHE A 22 -7.23 -8.65 -9.00
C PHE A 22 -7.66 -9.13 -7.61
N LEU A 23 -6.73 -9.66 -6.81
CA LEU A 23 -7.02 -10.12 -5.45
C LEU A 23 -7.37 -8.98 -4.48
N HIS A 24 -6.93 -7.76 -4.78
CA HIS A 24 -7.20 -6.57 -3.97
C HIS A 24 -8.38 -5.73 -4.47
N HIS A 25 -9.12 -6.18 -5.49
CA HIS A 25 -10.24 -5.43 -6.08
C HIS A 25 -9.82 -4.01 -6.52
N THR A 26 -8.71 -3.93 -7.25
CA THR A 26 -8.11 -2.69 -7.78
C THR A 26 -7.71 -2.82 -9.25
N SER A 27 -8.16 -3.88 -9.95
CA SER A 27 -7.88 -4.10 -11.38
C SER A 27 -8.42 -3.01 -12.30
N GLU A 28 -9.58 -2.42 -11.96
CA GLU A 28 -10.17 -1.32 -12.73
C GLU A 28 -9.34 -0.03 -12.64
N ILE A 29 -8.55 0.13 -11.57
CA ILE A 29 -7.73 1.33 -11.35
C ILE A 29 -6.44 1.27 -12.18
N SER A 30 -5.79 0.11 -12.20
CA SER A 30 -4.55 -0.06 -12.96
C SER A 30 -4.22 -1.54 -13.18
N VAL A 31 -3.60 -1.82 -14.33
CA VAL A 31 -3.02 -3.13 -14.64
C VAL A 31 -1.49 -3.17 -14.50
N ASP A 32 -0.85 -2.00 -14.45
CA ASP A 32 0.61 -1.84 -14.46
C ASP A 32 1.16 -1.40 -13.10
N GLN A 33 0.48 -0.46 -12.43
CA GLN A 33 0.86 -0.01 -11.09
C GLN A 33 0.34 -0.99 -10.04
N LEU A 34 1.18 -1.36 -9.07
CA LEU A 34 0.74 -2.16 -7.93
C LEU A 34 -0.11 -1.30 -6.99
N ILE A 35 -1.39 -1.64 -6.84
CA ILE A 35 -2.34 -0.95 -5.96
C ILE A 35 -2.98 -1.99 -5.06
N VAL A 36 -2.70 -1.91 -3.76
CA VAL A 36 -3.13 -2.89 -2.77
C VAL A 36 -4.00 -2.24 -1.71
N ARG A 37 -4.74 -3.06 -0.97
CA ARG A 37 -5.54 -2.61 0.17
C ARG A 37 -4.89 -3.09 1.46
N ARG A 38 -4.81 -2.21 2.46
CA ARG A 38 -4.19 -2.51 3.76
C ARG A 38 -4.86 -3.69 4.47
N GLY A 39 -4.16 -4.34 5.39
CA GLY A 39 -4.67 -5.51 6.12
C GLY A 39 -4.74 -6.81 5.30
N GLN A 40 -4.33 -6.80 4.03
CA GLN A 40 -4.33 -7.97 3.15
C GLN A 40 -2.94 -8.19 2.54
N PRO A 41 -2.46 -9.46 2.45
CA PRO A 41 -1.16 -9.77 1.87
C PRO A 41 -1.15 -9.60 0.33
N PHE A 42 -0.03 -9.14 -0.22
CA PHE A 42 0.28 -9.18 -1.64
C PHE A 42 1.56 -9.96 -1.92
N LYS A 43 1.66 -10.55 -3.12
CA LYS A 43 2.77 -11.40 -3.53
C LYS A 43 3.88 -10.62 -4.22
N LEU A 44 5.12 -10.96 -3.91
CA LEU A 44 6.35 -10.47 -4.54
C LEU A 44 7.24 -11.66 -4.87
N THR A 45 7.93 -11.64 -6.01
CA THR A 45 9.01 -12.59 -6.30
C THR A 45 10.34 -11.86 -6.39
N LEU A 46 11.32 -12.28 -5.60
CA LEU A 46 12.66 -11.74 -5.57
C LEU A 46 13.66 -12.81 -5.99
N ASN A 47 14.39 -12.55 -7.08
CA ASN A 47 15.46 -13.43 -7.55
C ASN A 47 16.80 -12.97 -6.98
N VAL A 48 17.56 -13.91 -6.42
CA VAL A 48 18.87 -13.66 -5.80
C VAL A 48 19.96 -14.51 -6.45
N ALA A 49 21.18 -13.98 -6.50
CA ALA A 49 22.32 -14.61 -7.12
C ALA A 49 22.78 -15.86 -6.35
N GLN A 50 22.77 -15.75 -5.02
CA GLN A 50 23.24 -16.77 -4.11
C GLN A 50 22.06 -17.46 -3.39
N PRO A 51 22.17 -18.76 -3.06
CA PRO A 51 21.19 -19.46 -2.26
C PRO A 51 20.85 -18.73 -0.96
N PHE A 52 19.60 -18.29 -0.83
CA PHE A 52 19.08 -17.72 0.40
C PHE A 52 18.61 -18.83 1.34
N GLY A 53 18.84 -18.61 2.63
CA GLY A 53 18.44 -19.53 3.69
C GLY A 53 18.18 -18.72 4.95
N PRO A 54 16.96 -18.71 5.51
CA PRO A 54 16.56 -17.80 6.59
C PRO A 54 17.27 -18.07 7.92
N LYS A 55 17.99 -19.19 8.06
CA LYS A 55 18.83 -19.46 9.23
C LYS A 55 20.23 -18.82 9.14
N LEU A 56 20.68 -18.51 7.93
CA LEU A 56 22.04 -18.04 7.65
C LEU A 56 22.06 -16.60 7.13
N HIS A 57 20.96 -16.17 6.52
CA HIS A 57 20.84 -14.89 5.85
C HIS A 57 19.65 -14.11 6.41
N GLN A 58 19.78 -12.79 6.43
CA GLN A 58 18.73 -11.87 6.84
C GLN A 58 18.35 -11.00 5.66
N LEU A 59 17.09 -11.08 5.26
CA LEU A 59 16.48 -10.21 4.27
C LEU A 59 15.76 -9.09 5.02
N HIS A 60 16.23 -7.86 4.91
CA HIS A 60 15.56 -6.70 5.52
C HIS A 60 14.78 -5.94 4.47
N ILE A 61 13.53 -5.62 4.74
CA ILE A 61 12.65 -4.84 3.90
C ILE A 61 12.29 -3.56 4.65
N THR A 62 12.38 -2.43 3.94
CA THR A 62 11.97 -1.12 4.42
C THR A 62 10.81 -0.64 3.58
N ALA A 63 9.67 -0.35 4.21
CA ALA A 63 8.55 0.34 3.59
C ALA A 63 8.49 1.77 4.12
N LYS A 64 8.40 2.78 3.25
CA LYS A 64 8.29 4.18 3.64
C LYS A 64 7.25 4.95 2.83
N THR A 65 6.60 5.92 3.46
CA THR A 65 5.69 6.90 2.84
C THR A 65 5.93 8.30 3.40
N GLY A 66 5.62 9.34 2.60
CA GLY A 66 5.86 10.74 2.95
C GLY A 66 7.34 11.15 2.90
N GLU A 67 7.57 12.46 3.06
CA GLU A 67 8.91 13.06 2.99
C GLU A 67 9.77 12.80 4.23
N ILE A 68 9.13 12.65 5.39
CA ILE A 68 9.78 12.49 6.70
C ILE A 68 9.26 11.20 7.38
N PRO A 69 9.60 10.01 6.84
CA PRO A 69 9.08 8.75 7.33
C PRO A 69 9.68 8.36 8.70
N THR A 70 8.84 7.96 9.67
CA THR A 70 9.28 7.50 10.99
C THR A 70 8.50 6.29 11.48
N GLU A 71 9.17 5.41 12.26
CA GLU A 71 8.53 4.20 12.81
C GLU A 71 7.41 4.57 13.79
N LYS A 72 7.60 5.64 14.57
CA LYS A 72 6.63 6.12 15.57
C LYS A 72 5.32 6.58 14.95
N GLN A 73 5.37 7.13 13.74
CA GLN A 73 4.21 7.63 13.01
C GLN A 73 3.60 6.59 12.08
N GLY A 74 4.19 5.39 12.00
CA GLY A 74 3.73 4.33 11.09
C GLY A 74 3.96 4.65 9.62
N THR A 75 4.80 5.64 9.31
CA THR A 75 5.18 6.03 7.94
C THR A 75 6.53 5.42 7.51
N LEU A 76 7.22 4.74 8.42
CA LEU A 76 8.36 3.86 8.17
C LEU A 76 8.11 2.50 8.81
N SER A 77 8.31 1.43 8.06
CA SER A 77 8.18 0.06 8.53
C SER A 77 9.43 -0.72 8.19
N LEU A 78 10.06 -1.29 9.21
CA LEU A 78 11.24 -2.16 9.08
C LEU A 78 10.82 -3.59 9.41
N PHE A 79 11.05 -4.53 8.52
CA PHE A 79 10.63 -5.93 8.67
C PHE A 79 11.49 -6.85 7.79
N GLY A 80 11.33 -8.16 7.87
CA GLY A 80 12.23 -9.04 7.16
C GLY A 80 12.06 -10.52 7.43
N ILE A 81 12.94 -11.31 6.83
CA ILE A 81 12.98 -12.77 6.96
C ILE A 81 14.41 -13.19 7.33
N PRO A 82 14.63 -13.80 8.50
CA PRO A 82 13.67 -13.96 9.60
C PRO A 82 13.34 -12.60 10.25
N ASP A 83 12.27 -12.54 11.05
CA ASP A 83 11.86 -11.31 11.73
C ASP A 83 12.73 -10.98 12.95
N VAL A 84 13.97 -10.57 12.68
CA VAL A 84 14.97 -10.18 13.69
C VAL A 84 15.41 -8.73 13.55
N VAL A 85 14.62 -7.93 12.80
CA VAL A 85 14.94 -6.54 12.52
C VAL A 85 14.74 -5.70 13.77
N THR A 86 15.78 -4.96 14.18
CA THR A 86 15.71 -4.01 15.29
C THR A 86 14.80 -2.84 14.91
N ARG A 87 13.79 -2.61 15.74
CA ARG A 87 12.79 -1.54 15.56
C ARG A 87 12.80 -0.58 16.74
N SER A 88 12.32 0.63 16.53
CA SER A 88 11.97 1.52 17.63
C SER A 88 10.92 0.86 18.54
N ARG A 89 11.02 1.10 19.86
CA ARG A 89 10.00 0.65 20.84
C ARG A 89 8.62 1.28 20.61
N SER A 90 8.58 2.41 19.90
CA SER A 90 7.35 3.12 19.55
C SER A 90 6.88 2.81 18.13
N ALA A 91 7.47 1.83 17.44
CA ALA A 91 7.09 1.46 16.09
C ALA A 91 5.61 1.04 16.04
N ILE A 92 4.86 1.63 15.12
CA ILE A 92 3.48 1.27 14.80
C ILE A 92 3.38 0.91 13.31
N ALA A 93 2.24 0.33 12.90
CA ALA A 93 2.02 -0.12 11.53
C ALA A 93 3.19 -0.96 10.97
N VAL A 94 3.64 -1.95 11.76
CA VAL A 94 4.74 -2.85 11.36
C VAL A 94 4.21 -3.87 10.34
N TRP A 95 4.76 -3.82 9.13
CA TRP A 95 4.45 -4.74 8.05
C TRP A 95 5.04 -6.11 8.34
N LYS A 96 4.44 -7.16 7.75
CA LYS A 96 4.91 -8.53 7.88
C LYS A 96 5.41 -9.05 6.54
N ALA A 97 6.40 -9.92 6.58
CA ALA A 97 6.89 -10.66 5.42
C ALA A 97 6.92 -12.15 5.74
N ASP A 98 6.28 -12.94 4.91
CA ASP A 98 6.24 -14.40 5.02
C ASP A 98 6.83 -15.05 3.77
N LEU A 99 7.64 -16.08 3.95
CA LEU A 99 8.17 -16.87 2.84
C LEU A 99 7.12 -17.88 2.37
N HIS A 100 6.69 -17.79 1.12
CA HIS A 100 5.75 -18.74 0.53
C HIS A 100 6.42 -20.10 0.30
N LYS A 101 5.62 -21.18 0.35
CA LYS A 101 6.09 -22.56 0.18
C LYS A 101 6.73 -22.82 -1.18
N ASP A 102 6.34 -22.05 -2.20
CA ASP A 102 6.87 -22.15 -3.56
C ASP A 102 8.26 -21.50 -3.72
N SER A 103 8.82 -20.94 -2.65
CA SER A 103 10.17 -20.36 -2.68
C SER A 103 11.21 -21.45 -2.91
N SER A 104 12.17 -21.16 -3.79
CA SER A 104 13.37 -21.96 -4.00
C SER A 104 14.59 -21.27 -3.37
N LEU A 105 15.75 -21.91 -3.44
CA LEU A 105 17.00 -21.34 -2.92
C LEU A 105 17.35 -19.98 -3.56
N ARG A 106 16.98 -19.73 -4.82
CA ARG A 106 17.35 -18.50 -5.55
C ARG A 106 16.17 -17.63 -5.98
N THR A 107 14.95 -18.13 -5.79
CA THR A 107 13.71 -17.41 -6.12
C THR A 107 12.83 -17.38 -4.89
N LEU A 108 12.74 -16.21 -4.26
CA LEU A 108 12.01 -16.01 -3.02
C LEU A 108 10.63 -15.46 -3.35
N VAL A 109 9.60 -16.26 -3.07
CA VAL A 109 8.21 -15.82 -3.20
C VAL A 109 7.78 -15.33 -1.82
N LEU A 110 7.60 -14.02 -1.69
CA LEU A 110 7.24 -13.37 -0.42
C LEU A 110 5.78 -12.94 -0.45
N ASN A 111 5.11 -13.10 0.68
CA ASN A 111 3.84 -12.43 0.95
C ASN A 111 4.11 -11.27 1.91
N LEU A 112 3.86 -10.05 1.46
CA LEU A 112 4.02 -8.84 2.27
C LEU A 112 2.65 -8.36 2.73
N THR A 113 2.49 -8.11 4.03
CA THR A 113 1.21 -7.68 4.62
C THR A 113 1.36 -6.32 5.28
N PRO A 114 0.84 -5.23 4.68
CA PRO A 114 0.59 -4.00 5.40
C PRO A 114 -0.51 -4.23 6.45
N PRO A 115 -0.35 -3.83 7.72
CA PRO A 115 -1.42 -3.94 8.71
C PRO A 115 -2.63 -3.04 8.35
N ALA A 116 -3.80 -3.34 8.91
CA ALA A 116 -5.04 -2.57 8.68
C ALA A 116 -4.98 -1.11 9.17
N VAL A 117 -3.94 -0.74 9.93
CA VAL A 117 -3.70 0.63 10.41
C VAL A 117 -2.64 1.38 9.59
N THR A 118 -2.17 0.81 8.47
CA THR A 118 -1.19 1.48 7.60
C THR A 118 -1.79 2.77 7.01
N PRO A 119 -1.04 3.89 7.03
CA PRO A 119 -1.40 5.10 6.28
C PRO A 119 -1.64 4.82 4.80
N VAL A 120 -2.76 5.33 4.26
CA VAL A 120 -3.05 5.23 2.82
C VAL A 120 -2.23 6.24 2.03
N GLY A 121 -1.85 5.88 0.81
CA GLY A 121 -1.04 6.72 -0.08
C GLY A 121 0.05 5.94 -0.81
N GLU A 122 1.00 6.67 -1.37
CA GLU A 122 2.15 6.09 -2.07
C GLU A 122 3.20 5.56 -1.08
N TRP A 123 3.71 4.38 -1.37
CA TRP A 123 4.76 3.72 -0.59
C TRP A 123 5.92 3.31 -1.48
N ILE A 124 7.12 3.34 -0.91
CA ILE A 124 8.36 2.87 -1.53
C ILE A 124 8.87 1.69 -0.72
N LEU A 125 9.19 0.60 -1.40
CA LEU A 125 9.76 -0.62 -0.81
C LEU A 125 11.22 -0.77 -1.22
N THR A 126 12.13 -0.90 -0.26
CA THR A 126 13.52 -1.32 -0.50
C THR A 126 13.82 -2.62 0.23
N VAL A 127 14.78 -3.38 -0.29
CA VAL A 127 15.27 -4.62 0.29
C VAL A 127 16.77 -4.57 0.46
N LYS A 128 17.27 -5.12 1.56
CA LYS A 128 18.69 -5.26 1.86
C LYS A 128 19.05 -6.71 2.15
N LEU A 129 20.10 -7.20 1.48
CA LEU A 129 20.65 -8.55 1.65
C LEU A 129 22.17 -8.51 1.48
N GLY A 130 22.92 -9.07 2.42
CA GLY A 130 24.38 -9.16 2.31
C GLY A 130 25.12 -7.82 2.21
N GLY A 131 24.50 -6.73 2.67
CA GLY A 131 25.06 -5.37 2.60
C GLY A 131 24.65 -4.57 1.37
N GLU A 132 24.08 -5.20 0.36
CA GLU A 132 23.52 -4.55 -0.83
C GLU A 132 22.05 -4.17 -0.59
N GLU A 133 21.62 -3.00 -1.09
CA GLU A 133 20.23 -2.54 -1.05
C GLU A 133 19.70 -2.34 -2.48
N MET A 134 18.44 -2.73 -2.71
CA MET A 134 17.74 -2.58 -3.98
C MET A 134 16.32 -2.02 -3.78
N LEU A 135 15.87 -1.18 -4.71
CA LEU A 135 14.46 -0.79 -4.81
C LEU A 135 13.63 -1.99 -5.28
N LEU A 136 12.68 -2.46 -4.47
CA LEU A 136 11.69 -3.46 -4.89
C LEU A 136 10.63 -2.84 -5.80
N GLY A 137 10.23 -1.61 -5.48
CA GLY A 137 9.35 -0.79 -6.31
C GLY A 137 8.49 0.17 -5.50
N LYS A 138 7.52 0.77 -6.18
CA LYS A 138 6.53 1.67 -5.62
C LYS A 138 5.15 1.03 -5.69
N LEU A 139 4.29 1.34 -4.72
CA LEU A 139 2.92 0.87 -4.69
C LEU A 139 2.01 1.92 -4.04
N VAL A 140 0.71 1.82 -4.30
CA VAL A 140 -0.31 2.57 -3.58
C VAL A 140 -1.00 1.64 -2.59
N VAL A 141 -1.18 2.11 -1.35
CA VAL A 141 -1.95 1.41 -0.31
C VAL A 141 -3.25 2.17 -0.10
N LEU A 142 -4.39 1.49 -0.27
CA LEU A 142 -5.74 2.00 -0.05
C LEU A 142 -6.38 1.40 1.21
N TYR A 143 -7.50 1.99 1.63
CA TYR A 143 -8.39 1.40 2.63
C TYR A 143 -8.98 0.06 2.15
N ASN A 144 -9.31 -0.83 3.10
CA ASN A 144 -9.78 -2.17 2.79
C ASN A 144 -11.15 -2.49 3.40
N PRO A 145 -12.25 -2.35 2.64
CA PRO A 145 -13.58 -2.69 3.13
C PRO A 145 -13.80 -4.21 3.27
N TRP A 146 -12.93 -5.06 2.72
CA TRP A 146 -12.98 -6.52 2.89
C TRP A 146 -12.22 -7.02 4.13
N CYS A 147 -11.43 -6.15 4.80
CA CYS A 147 -10.61 -6.55 5.94
C CYS A 147 -11.34 -6.28 7.27
N PRO A 148 -11.69 -7.31 8.07
CA PRO A 148 -12.42 -7.13 9.34
C PRO A 148 -11.70 -6.27 10.38
N ASP A 149 -10.37 -6.17 10.28
CA ASP A 149 -9.55 -5.36 11.18
C ASP A 149 -9.45 -3.89 10.72
N ASP A 150 -9.96 -3.55 9.53
CA ASP A 150 -10.00 -2.19 9.01
C ASP A 150 -11.25 -1.45 9.49
N TRP A 151 -11.10 -0.16 9.80
CA TRP A 151 -12.19 0.71 10.24
C TRP A 151 -13.29 0.89 9.19
N VAL A 152 -12.97 0.68 7.92
CA VAL A 152 -13.93 0.79 6.81
C VAL A 152 -14.54 -0.56 6.42
N TYR A 153 -14.36 -1.60 7.23
CA TYR A 153 -14.90 -2.92 6.97
C TYR A 153 -16.42 -2.88 6.76
N LEU A 154 -16.89 -3.53 5.70
CA LEU A 154 -18.28 -3.79 5.43
C LEU A 154 -18.49 -5.31 5.41
N LYS A 155 -19.51 -5.78 6.13
CA LYS A 155 -19.80 -7.21 6.22
C LYS A 155 -20.55 -7.73 4.98
N ASP A 156 -21.38 -6.87 4.39
CA ASP A 156 -22.20 -7.21 3.25
C ASP A 156 -21.46 -6.87 1.95
N GLU A 157 -21.33 -7.86 1.08
CA GLU A 157 -20.66 -7.69 -0.21
C GLU A 157 -21.46 -6.74 -1.11
N ASP A 158 -22.79 -6.72 -1.01
CA ASP A 158 -23.64 -5.82 -1.80
C ASP A 158 -23.40 -4.35 -1.42
N GLU A 159 -23.11 -4.07 -0.14
CA GLU A 159 -22.72 -2.74 0.32
C GLU A 159 -21.35 -2.33 -0.23
N ILE A 160 -20.42 -3.28 -0.37
CA ILE A 160 -19.11 -2.99 -0.98
C ILE A 160 -19.27 -2.73 -2.48
N GLN A 161 -20.09 -3.51 -3.17
CA GLN A 161 -20.40 -3.27 -4.58
C GLN A 161 -21.00 -1.87 -4.76
N GLU A 162 -21.98 -1.48 -3.95
CA GLU A 162 -22.64 -0.17 -4.09
C GLU A 162 -21.78 1.02 -3.62
N TYR A 163 -21.11 0.92 -2.47
CA TYR A 163 -20.45 2.09 -1.86
C TYR A 163 -18.98 2.27 -2.27
N VAL A 164 -18.37 1.26 -2.90
CA VAL A 164 -16.94 1.28 -3.23
C VAL A 164 -16.70 1.05 -4.71
N LEU A 165 -17.32 0.02 -5.30
CA LEU A 165 -17.03 -0.40 -6.66
C LEU A 165 -17.94 0.22 -7.72
N ASN A 166 -19.15 0.64 -7.35
CA ASN A 166 -20.08 1.25 -8.27
C ASN A 166 -19.64 2.69 -8.62
N GLU A 167 -19.35 2.93 -9.90
CA GLU A 167 -18.91 4.23 -10.42
C GLU A 167 -20.06 5.11 -10.90
N GLN A 168 -21.30 4.60 -10.87
CA GLN A 168 -22.47 5.32 -11.36
C GLN A 168 -23.56 5.33 -10.31
N GLY A 169 -24.11 6.51 -10.04
CA GLY A 169 -25.08 6.70 -8.98
C GLY A 169 -26.17 7.69 -9.31
N VAL A 170 -26.91 8.03 -8.28
CA VAL A 170 -28.04 8.95 -8.35
C VAL A 170 -27.93 9.99 -7.25
N ILE A 171 -28.01 11.27 -7.63
CA ILE A 171 -28.15 12.37 -6.70
C ILE A 171 -29.62 12.81 -6.66
N TYR A 172 -30.24 12.68 -5.48
CA TYR A 172 -31.59 13.16 -5.23
C TYR A 172 -31.60 14.68 -5.04
N ARG A 173 -32.58 15.35 -5.66
CA ARG A 173 -32.76 16.80 -5.62
C ARG A 173 -34.24 17.18 -5.65
N GLY A 174 -34.53 18.46 -5.46
CA GLY A 174 -35.89 18.99 -5.48
C GLY A 174 -36.37 19.31 -4.07
N SER A 175 -37.64 18.99 -3.77
CA SER A 175 -38.24 19.26 -2.46
C SER A 175 -38.82 18.00 -1.86
N LYS A 176 -39.15 18.04 -0.56
CA LYS A 176 -39.83 16.93 0.14
C LYS A 176 -41.09 16.42 -0.60
N ARG A 177 -41.80 17.31 -1.32
CA ARG A 177 -43.04 16.97 -2.06
C ARG A 177 -42.80 16.61 -3.53
N TYR A 178 -41.63 16.95 -4.05
CA TYR A 178 -41.26 16.75 -5.45
C TYR A 178 -39.80 16.32 -5.50
N ILE A 179 -39.57 15.03 -5.24
CA ILE A 179 -38.26 14.40 -5.32
C ILE A 179 -37.99 14.08 -6.78
N SER A 180 -36.83 14.50 -7.26
CA SER A 180 -36.32 14.14 -8.57
C SER A 180 -34.91 13.58 -8.42
N SER A 181 -34.50 12.72 -9.34
CA SER A 181 -33.16 12.17 -9.41
C SER A 181 -32.37 12.78 -10.56
N ARG A 182 -31.05 12.77 -10.41
CA ARG A 182 -30.12 13.00 -11.50
C ARG A 182 -29.09 11.87 -11.48
N ALA A 183 -28.93 11.19 -12.62
CA ALA A 183 -27.82 10.25 -12.79
C ALA A 183 -26.49 11.00 -12.66
N TRP A 184 -25.54 10.38 -11.98
CA TRP A 184 -24.23 10.94 -11.73
C TRP A 184 -23.16 9.89 -12.01
N ASP A 185 -22.11 10.30 -12.68
CA ASP A 185 -20.94 9.49 -12.96
C ASP A 185 -19.85 9.90 -11.96
N PHE A 186 -19.48 8.98 -11.07
CA PHE A 186 -18.42 9.18 -10.09
C PHE A 186 -17.04 8.95 -10.71
N GLY A 187 -16.92 7.96 -11.59
CA GLY A 187 -15.70 7.64 -12.33
C GLY A 187 -14.44 7.51 -11.47
N GLN A 188 -14.54 6.93 -10.26
CA GLN A 188 -13.42 6.90 -9.31
C GLN A 188 -12.22 6.05 -9.76
N PHE A 189 -12.41 5.15 -10.74
CA PHE A 189 -11.37 4.28 -11.29
C PHE A 189 -10.91 4.72 -12.68
N GLU A 190 -11.46 5.81 -13.22
CA GLU A 190 -10.97 6.43 -14.46
C GLU A 190 -9.48 6.82 -14.36
N ASP A 191 -8.85 6.96 -15.53
CA ASP A 191 -7.41 7.22 -15.64
C ASP A 191 -6.95 8.40 -14.76
N ASN A 192 -5.92 8.15 -13.96
CA ASN A 192 -5.29 9.10 -13.03
C ASN A 192 -6.14 9.54 -11.83
N MET A 193 -7.36 9.02 -11.64
CA MET A 193 -8.23 9.48 -10.54
C MET A 193 -7.66 9.18 -9.16
N VAL A 194 -6.96 8.06 -8.98
CA VAL A 194 -6.23 7.78 -7.73
C VAL A 194 -5.06 8.74 -7.52
N GLU A 195 -4.28 9.03 -8.56
CA GLU A 195 -3.17 9.99 -8.47
C GLU A 195 -3.67 11.39 -8.09
N ILE A 196 -4.72 11.86 -8.74
CA ILE A 196 -5.37 13.14 -8.43
C ILE A 196 -5.91 13.14 -6.99
N SER A 197 -6.53 12.05 -6.56
CA SER A 197 -7.05 11.92 -5.19
C SER A 197 -5.93 11.99 -4.14
N LEU A 198 -4.79 11.36 -4.40
CA LEU A 198 -3.61 11.46 -3.53
C LEU A 198 -3.01 12.86 -3.55
N LEU A 199 -2.97 13.52 -4.71
CA LEU A 199 -2.51 14.89 -4.85
C LEU A 199 -3.36 15.87 -4.03
N ILE A 200 -4.69 15.69 -3.98
CA ILE A 200 -5.57 16.48 -3.11
C ILE A 200 -5.15 16.37 -1.64
N LEU A 201 -4.72 15.18 -1.19
CA LEU A 201 -4.22 14.98 0.17
C LEU A 201 -2.87 15.70 0.37
N ASP A 202 -1.98 15.72 -0.61
CA ASP A 202 -0.69 16.40 -0.48
C ASP A 202 -0.80 17.93 -0.54
N LEU A 203 -1.85 18.47 -1.15
CA LEU A 203 -2.08 19.91 -1.29
C LEU A 203 -2.89 20.53 -0.15
N ASN A 204 -3.30 19.74 0.85
CA ASN A 204 -4.17 20.24 1.91
C ASN A 204 -3.42 21.12 2.94
N LEU A 205 -4.16 22.00 3.64
CA LEU A 205 -3.58 22.95 4.60
C LEU A 205 -2.84 22.30 5.77
N LYS A 206 -3.26 21.11 6.22
CA LYS A 206 -2.59 20.36 7.28
C LYS A 206 -1.28 19.79 6.78
N HIS A 207 -1.25 19.25 5.56
CA HIS A 207 -0.02 18.79 4.92
C HIS A 207 0.99 19.93 4.80
N LYS A 208 0.57 21.10 4.32
CA LYS A 208 1.45 22.29 4.24
C LYS A 208 2.00 22.72 5.61
N LYS A 209 1.25 22.51 6.69
CA LYS A 209 1.65 22.90 8.04
C LYS A 209 2.61 21.88 8.67
N ASP A 210 2.29 20.60 8.56
CA ASP A 210 3.07 19.48 9.09
C ASP A 210 2.87 18.24 8.20
N PRO A 211 3.72 18.05 7.18
CA PRO A 211 3.59 16.91 6.26
C PRO A 211 3.71 15.57 6.95
N ALA A 212 4.56 15.47 7.99
CA ALA A 212 4.82 14.22 8.69
C ALA A 212 3.59 13.78 9.50
N ASP A 213 2.97 14.71 10.22
CA ASP A 213 1.73 14.45 10.97
C ASP A 213 0.56 14.16 10.03
N ASP A 214 0.42 14.92 8.94
CA ASP A 214 -0.63 14.68 7.94
C ASP A 214 -0.55 13.28 7.33
N VAL A 215 0.62 12.88 6.83
CA VAL A 215 0.81 11.54 6.24
C VAL A 215 0.56 10.44 7.28
N SER A 216 1.00 10.61 8.52
CA SER A 216 0.70 9.67 9.60
C SER A 216 -0.81 9.53 9.83
N ALA A 217 -1.53 10.66 9.86
CA ALA A 217 -2.95 10.70 10.14
C ALA A 217 -3.82 10.10 9.02
N ARG A 218 -3.28 9.90 7.81
CA ARG A 218 -3.95 9.18 6.71
C ARG A 218 -4.25 7.71 7.04
N CYS A 219 -3.74 7.16 8.15
CA CYS A 219 -4.22 5.86 8.65
C CYS A 219 -5.69 5.88 9.10
N ASN A 220 -6.27 7.05 9.37
CA ASN A 220 -7.62 7.19 9.91
C ASN A 220 -8.60 7.69 8.84
N PRO A 221 -9.65 6.91 8.48
CA PRO A 221 -10.62 7.33 7.48
C PRO A 221 -11.37 8.60 7.88
N ILE A 222 -11.63 8.84 9.17
CA ILE A 222 -12.26 10.08 9.65
C ILE A 222 -11.39 11.30 9.35
N TYR A 223 -10.07 11.17 9.45
CA TYR A 223 -9.14 12.24 9.12
C TYR A 223 -9.17 12.53 7.62
N VAL A 224 -9.06 11.50 6.79
CA VAL A 224 -9.05 11.63 5.33
C VAL A 224 -10.37 12.21 4.83
N SER A 225 -11.53 11.74 5.31
CA SER A 225 -12.83 12.31 4.95
C SER A 225 -12.93 13.81 5.28
N ARG A 226 -12.38 14.24 6.43
CA ARG A 226 -12.37 15.66 6.81
C ARG A 226 -11.44 16.50 5.93
N VAL A 227 -10.30 15.95 5.52
CA VAL A 227 -9.38 16.62 4.59
C VAL A 227 -10.05 16.78 3.23
N VAL A 228 -10.56 15.70 2.65
CA VAL A 228 -11.21 15.72 1.33
C VAL A 228 -12.41 16.68 1.33
N SER A 229 -13.27 16.61 2.35
CA SER A 229 -14.42 17.52 2.46
C SER A 229 -14.04 19.01 2.60
N ALA A 230 -12.83 19.33 3.03
CA ALA A 230 -12.35 20.71 3.13
C ALA A 230 -11.65 21.19 1.84
N MET A 231 -11.30 20.27 0.95
CA MET A 231 -10.62 20.55 -0.32
C MET A 231 -11.58 20.66 -1.51
N VAL A 232 -12.85 20.31 -1.33
CA VAL A 232 -13.96 20.43 -2.29
C VAL A 232 -14.85 21.59 -1.91
#